data_AF-A0A071MBW1-F1
#
_entry.id   AF-A0A071MBW1-F1
#
_cell.length_a   1.000
_cell.length_b   1.000
_cell.length_c   1.000
_cell.angle_alpha   90.00
_cell.angle_beta   90.00
_cell.angle_gamma   90.00
#
_symmetry.space_group_name_H-M   'P 1'
#
loop_
_entity.id
_entity.type
_entity.pdbx_description
1 polymer ?
#
loop_
_entity_poly.entity_id
_entity_poly.type
_entity_poly.pdbx_seq_one_letter_code
_entity_poly.pdbx_strand_id
1 'polypeptide(L)'
;MQSFVFDAYALTDNYAVYVLRDKLSGVVAGKFEMQEFPHPDWPSLPPQPDQIELWQFFFRDRFQLREEDVAVVFPLHDSGTNDPSKDYELFTTEEQYFWSAQISYIVGRYKAHLDTMSKNTPTYNQNITYNVNGTNSRVNVNSTDSSTNVVSSDTTKVFADLRSAIQNIPDPTARQNLVAEADGLEKAHHSGGFLQKYQAFMASASDHITVLGAVLPALAGLLSTAAF
;
A
#
# COMPACT_ATOMS: atom_id res chain seq x y z
N MET A 1 -18.09 2.06 16.54
CA MET A 1 -16.73 2.63 16.37
C MET A 1 -15.75 1.57 16.83
N GLN A 2 -15.08 0.87 15.92
CA GLN A 2 -13.91 0.05 16.26
C GLN A 2 -12.82 1.01 16.75
N SER A 3 -12.29 0.78 17.95
CA SER A 3 -11.23 1.61 18.52
C SER A 3 -9.91 0.90 18.27
N PHE A 4 -8.86 1.57 17.82
CA PHE A 4 -7.54 0.95 17.62
C PHE A 4 -6.76 0.92 18.94
N VAL A 5 -5.84 -0.04 19.11
CA VAL A 5 -4.75 0.09 20.09
C VAL A 5 -3.62 0.84 19.40
N PHE A 6 -3.08 1.82 20.09
CA PHE A 6 -2.03 2.68 19.59
C PHE A 6 -0.86 2.65 20.55
N ASP A 7 0.30 2.21 20.06
CA ASP A 7 1.55 2.24 20.79
C ASP A 7 2.52 3.21 20.08
N ALA A 8 3.27 3.99 20.86
CA ALA A 8 4.27 4.93 20.37
C ALA A 8 5.61 4.65 21.03
N TYR A 9 6.66 4.59 20.22
CA TYR A 9 8.01 4.30 20.67
C TYR A 9 9.00 5.34 20.13
N ALA A 10 9.81 5.93 20.99
CA ALA A 10 10.95 6.75 20.59
C ALA A 10 12.07 5.86 20.04
N LEU A 11 12.50 6.15 18.81
CA LEU A 11 13.59 5.43 18.15
C LEU A 11 14.90 6.22 18.30
N THR A 12 14.83 7.53 18.00
CA THR A 12 15.86 8.54 18.28
C THR A 12 15.17 9.86 18.60
N ASP A 13 15.95 10.93 18.85
CA ASP A 13 15.41 12.28 19.04
C ASP A 13 14.62 12.80 17.82
N ASN A 14 14.86 12.23 16.62
CA ASN A 14 14.26 12.68 15.37
C ASN A 14 13.25 11.68 14.77
N TYR A 15 13.09 10.48 15.35
CA TYR A 15 12.23 9.44 14.79
C TYR A 15 11.48 8.68 15.88
N ALA A 16 10.20 8.44 15.63
CA ALA A 16 9.36 7.55 16.41
C ALA A 16 8.82 6.41 15.55
N VAL A 17 8.40 5.33 16.21
CA VAL A 17 7.61 4.26 15.62
C VAL A 17 6.22 4.28 16.22
N TYR A 18 5.21 4.30 15.36
CA TYR A 18 3.82 4.13 15.76
C TYR A 18 3.32 2.77 15.32
N VAL A 19 2.69 2.04 16.23
CA VAL A 19 2.07 0.74 15.95
C VAL A 19 0.57 0.86 16.21
N LEU A 20 -0.22 0.63 15.17
CA LEU A 20 -1.68 0.56 15.25
C LEU A 20 -2.11 -0.89 15.13
N ARG A 21 -2.83 -1.39 16.15
CA ARG A 21 -3.40 -2.74 16.14
C ARG A 21 -4.92 -2.67 16.12
N ASP A 22 -5.55 -3.47 15.28
CA ASP A 22 -7.01 -3.55 15.22
C ASP A 22 -7.58 -4.22 16.48
N LYS A 23 -8.62 -3.64 17.10
CA LYS A 23 -9.28 -4.27 18.26
C LYS A 23 -10.37 -5.24 17.81
N LEU A 24 -9.95 -6.49 17.71
CA LEU A 24 -10.78 -7.62 18.12
C LEU A 24 -10.56 -7.99 19.60
N SER A 25 -9.63 -7.34 20.31
CA SER A 25 -9.13 -7.76 21.63
C SER A 25 -9.75 -7.07 22.87
N GLY A 26 -10.66 -6.10 22.71
CA GLY A 26 -11.37 -5.49 23.85
C GLY A 26 -10.54 -4.59 24.78
N VAL A 27 -9.30 -4.26 24.44
CA VAL A 27 -8.40 -3.43 25.29
C VAL A 27 -8.73 -1.94 25.13
N VAL A 28 -8.82 -1.15 26.20
CA VAL A 28 -9.06 0.30 26.12
C VAL A 28 -7.85 1.00 25.46
N ALA A 29 -8.07 2.03 24.62
CA ALA A 29 -6.95 2.80 24.08
C ALA A 29 -6.17 3.41 25.25
N GLY A 30 -4.89 3.03 25.39
CA GLY A 30 -4.05 3.48 26.49
C GLY A 30 -3.82 4.99 26.45
N LYS A 31 -3.32 5.54 27.57
CA LYS A 31 -2.76 6.90 27.57
C LYS A 31 -1.61 6.95 26.57
N PHE A 32 -1.59 7.98 25.74
CA PHE A 32 -0.51 8.23 24.78
C PHE A 32 0.75 8.60 25.56
N GLU A 33 1.58 7.61 25.87
CA GLU A 33 2.90 7.79 26.48
C GLU A 33 3.93 7.21 25.52
N MET A 34 4.90 8.02 25.11
CA MET A 34 5.99 7.58 24.25
C MET A 34 6.94 6.70 25.08
N GLN A 35 7.14 5.46 24.63
CA GLN A 35 7.99 4.46 25.29
C GLN A 35 9.35 4.36 24.62
N GLU A 36 10.33 3.74 25.27
CA GLU A 36 11.60 3.39 24.62
C GLU A 36 11.38 2.25 23.62
N PHE A 37 12.02 2.31 22.45
CA PHE A 37 11.85 1.26 21.44
C PHE A 37 12.48 -0.07 21.88
N PRO A 38 11.71 -1.18 21.92
CA PRO A 38 12.15 -2.42 22.57
C PRO A 38 13.09 -3.31 21.73
N HIS A 39 13.36 -2.98 20.46
CA HIS A 39 14.10 -3.85 19.54
C HIS A 39 15.34 -3.14 18.93
N PRO A 40 16.53 -3.19 19.57
CA PRO A 40 17.70 -2.37 19.22
C PRO A 40 18.33 -2.64 17.84
N ASP A 41 17.89 -3.67 17.13
CA ASP A 41 18.39 -4.12 15.84
C ASP A 41 17.59 -3.58 14.65
N TRP A 42 17.02 -2.38 14.80
CA TRP A 42 16.29 -1.70 13.75
C TRP A 42 17.16 -1.38 12.52
N PRO A 43 16.58 -1.28 11.32
CA PRO A 43 17.30 -0.87 10.12
C PRO A 43 17.92 0.52 10.22
N SER A 44 18.77 0.90 9.25
CA SER A 44 19.53 2.15 9.30
C SER A 44 18.63 3.40 9.35
N LEU A 45 19.06 4.37 10.15
CA LEU A 45 18.50 5.72 10.22
C LEU A 45 19.49 6.74 9.64
N PRO A 46 19.03 7.80 8.94
CA PRO A 46 17.64 8.04 8.53
C PRO A 46 17.14 6.97 7.54
N PRO A 47 15.83 6.64 7.57
CA PRO A 47 15.29 5.54 6.78
C PRO A 47 15.42 5.85 5.29
N GLN A 48 15.90 4.88 4.52
CA GLN A 48 16.11 5.05 3.08
C GLN A 48 14.90 4.56 2.28
N PRO A 49 14.51 5.25 1.20
CA PRO A 49 13.44 4.85 0.27
C PRO A 49 13.47 3.39 -0.19
N ASP A 50 14.64 2.82 -0.44
CA ASP A 50 14.83 1.44 -0.90
C ASP A 50 14.72 0.41 0.23
N GLN A 51 14.61 0.84 1.49
CA GLN A 51 14.53 -0.02 2.66
C GLN A 51 13.11 -0.22 3.21
N ILE A 52 12.08 0.24 2.50
CA ILE A 52 10.69 0.16 2.98
C ILE A 52 10.30 -1.28 3.29
N GLU A 53 10.61 -2.22 2.41
CA GLU A 53 10.31 -3.64 2.63
C GLU A 53 11.06 -4.20 3.85
N LEU A 54 12.31 -3.78 4.04
CA LEU A 54 13.12 -4.18 5.19
C LEU A 54 12.51 -3.67 6.50
N TRP A 55 12.11 -2.40 6.56
CA TRP A 55 11.42 -1.82 7.71
C TRP A 55 10.09 -2.52 7.99
N GLN A 56 9.29 -2.78 6.95
CA GLN A 56 8.00 -3.43 7.09
C GLN A 56 8.13 -4.90 7.50
N PHE A 57 9.14 -5.62 6.99
CA PHE A 57 9.48 -6.97 7.46
C PHE A 57 9.90 -6.94 8.94
N PHE A 58 10.82 -6.05 9.30
CA PHE A 58 11.32 -5.89 10.66
C PHE A 58 10.17 -5.64 11.65
N PHE A 59 9.27 -4.70 11.36
CA PHE A 59 8.15 -4.42 12.25
C PHE A 59 7.20 -5.62 12.39
N ARG A 60 6.88 -6.27 11.28
CA ARG A 60 5.95 -7.42 11.32
C ARG A 60 6.51 -8.59 12.10
N ASP A 61 7.81 -8.88 11.95
CA ASP A 61 8.50 -9.90 12.72
C ASP A 61 8.57 -9.54 14.21
N ARG A 62 9.11 -8.36 14.53
CA ARG A 62 9.41 -7.96 15.90
C ARG A 62 8.17 -7.70 16.75
N PHE A 63 7.16 -7.04 16.17
CA PHE A 63 5.91 -6.76 16.85
C PHE A 63 4.83 -7.84 16.63
N GLN A 64 5.14 -8.91 15.89
CA GLN A 64 4.20 -9.99 15.53
C GLN A 64 2.90 -9.42 14.98
N LEU A 65 3.01 -8.52 13.99
CA LEU A 65 1.87 -7.79 13.45
C LEU A 65 1.04 -8.69 12.53
N ARG A 66 -0.29 -8.64 12.70
CA ARG A 66 -1.24 -9.25 11.78
C ARG A 66 -1.33 -8.44 10.49
N GLU A 67 -2.00 -8.98 9.47
CA GLU A 67 -2.14 -8.29 8.18
C GLU A 67 -2.93 -6.98 8.31
N GLU A 68 -3.87 -6.91 9.24
CA GLU A 68 -4.64 -5.71 9.61
C GLU A 68 -3.90 -4.73 10.54
N ASP A 69 -2.77 -5.13 11.13
CA ASP A 69 -1.98 -4.26 12.00
C ASP A 69 -0.97 -3.44 11.16
N VAL A 70 -0.67 -2.23 11.63
CA VAL A 70 0.17 -1.25 10.93
C VAL A 70 1.31 -0.80 11.83
N ALA A 71 2.51 -0.69 11.27
CA ALA A 71 3.63 -0.01 11.93
C ALA A 71 4.33 0.94 10.95
N VAL A 72 4.68 2.12 11.44
CA VAL A 72 5.28 3.20 10.65
C VAL A 72 6.44 3.84 11.40
N VAL A 73 7.55 4.09 10.70
CA VAL A 73 8.53 5.10 11.14
C VAL A 73 7.97 6.48 10.83
N PHE A 74 8.07 7.40 11.78
CA PHE A 74 7.58 8.76 11.68
C PHE A 74 8.68 9.77 12.07
N PRO A 75 9.07 10.69 11.17
CA PRO A 75 9.96 11.81 11.50
C PRO A 75 9.32 12.76 12.51
N LEU A 76 10.08 13.15 13.54
CA LEU A 76 9.63 14.06 14.58
C LEU A 76 10.09 15.48 14.26
N HIS A 77 9.24 16.24 13.56
CA HIS A 77 9.43 17.66 13.32
C HIS A 77 8.24 18.44 13.90
N ASP A 78 8.52 19.52 14.64
CA ASP A 78 7.50 20.39 15.24
C ASP A 78 7.68 21.81 14.73
N SER A 79 6.69 22.31 14.00
CA SER A 79 6.64 23.68 13.50
C SER A 79 6.34 24.72 14.58
N GLY A 80 6.04 24.28 15.80
CA GLY A 80 5.57 25.12 16.91
C GLY A 80 4.14 25.62 16.71
N THR A 81 3.43 25.08 15.71
CA THR A 81 2.04 25.45 15.40
C THR A 81 1.18 24.19 15.35
N ASN A 82 -0.08 24.30 15.78
CA ASN A 82 -1.03 23.18 15.71
C ASN A 82 -1.56 22.99 14.28
N ASP A 83 -0.66 22.69 13.34
CA ASP A 83 -0.94 22.49 11.92
C ASP A 83 -0.01 21.38 11.37
N PRO A 84 -0.52 20.13 11.24
CA PRO A 84 0.27 19.01 10.75
C PRO A 84 0.86 19.22 9.34
N SER A 85 0.27 20.10 8.52
CA SER A 85 0.79 20.40 7.19
C SER A 85 2.13 21.13 7.29
N LYS A 86 2.28 22.00 8.29
CA LYS A 86 3.52 22.73 8.54
C LYS A 86 4.60 21.84 9.13
N ASP A 87 4.23 20.88 9.97
CA ASP A 87 5.16 19.87 10.46
C ASP A 87 5.66 19.00 9.30
N TYR A 88 4.78 18.65 8.36
CA TYR A 88 5.14 17.91 7.15
C TYR A 88 6.07 18.69 6.20
N GLU A 89 5.92 20.02 6.09
CA GLU A 89 6.82 20.87 5.32
C GLU A 89 8.26 20.86 5.85
N LEU A 90 8.47 20.50 7.13
CA LEU A 90 9.80 20.37 7.73
C LEU A 90 10.49 19.04 7.39
N PHE A 91 9.76 18.06 6.84
CA PHE A 91 10.33 16.78 6.44
C PHE A 91 11.29 17.01 5.27
N THR A 92 12.43 16.32 5.26
CA THR A 92 13.29 16.32 4.07
C THR A 92 12.59 15.65 2.89
N THR A 93 13.07 15.90 1.67
CA THR A 93 12.54 15.23 0.46
C THR A 93 12.54 13.71 0.60
N GLU A 94 13.60 13.15 1.19
CA GLU A 94 13.76 11.72 1.44
C GLU A 94 12.75 11.21 2.47
N GLU A 95 12.50 11.97 3.54
CA GLU A 95 11.51 11.63 4.56
C GLU A 95 10.08 11.65 4.01
N GLN A 96 9.74 12.65 3.19
CA GLN A 96 8.46 12.72 2.49
C GLN A 96 8.28 11.53 1.55
N TYR A 97 9.32 11.17 0.79
CA TYR A 97 9.28 10.01 -0.08
C TYR A 97 9.09 8.72 0.72
N PHE A 98 9.90 8.52 1.76
CA PHE A 98 9.83 7.34 2.62
C PHE A 98 8.45 7.21 3.26
N TRP A 99 7.90 8.31 3.79
CA TRP A 99 6.56 8.37 4.35
C TRP A 99 5.49 7.92 3.34
N SER A 100 5.47 8.54 2.16
CA SER A 100 4.51 8.22 1.09
C SER A 100 4.59 6.76 0.66
N ALA A 101 5.81 6.25 0.50
CA ALA A 101 6.06 4.91 0.02
C ALA A 101 5.77 3.84 1.10
N GLN A 102 6.02 4.13 2.38
CA GLN A 102 5.60 3.30 3.51
C GLN A 102 4.07 3.18 3.58
N ILE A 103 3.34 4.29 3.48
CA ILE A 103 1.86 4.28 3.45
C ILE A 103 1.35 3.48 2.25
N SER A 104 1.95 3.68 1.07
CA SER A 104 1.59 2.95 -0.15
C SER A 104 1.80 1.45 0.00
N TYR A 105 2.92 1.02 0.60
CA TYR A 105 3.20 -0.39 0.88
C TYR A 105 2.15 -1.00 1.83
N ILE A 106 1.85 -0.33 2.94
CA ILE A 106 0.87 -0.79 3.93
C ILE A 106 -0.52 -0.93 3.29
N VAL A 107 -0.98 0.09 2.57
CA VAL A 107 -2.28 0.07 1.88
C VAL A 107 -2.32 -1.02 0.82
N GLY A 108 -1.24 -1.19 0.04
CA GLY A 108 -1.13 -2.22 -0.98
C GLY A 108 -1.27 -3.63 -0.38
N ARG A 109 -0.56 -3.89 0.72
CA ARG A 109 -0.62 -5.17 1.43
C ARG A 109 -2.00 -5.44 2.02
N TYR A 110 -2.60 -4.45 2.68
CA TYR A 110 -3.94 -4.61 3.24
C TYR A 110 -4.99 -4.88 2.15
N LYS A 111 -4.91 -4.20 1.00
CA LYS A 111 -5.77 -4.49 -0.15
C LYS A 111 -5.61 -5.93 -0.65
N ALA A 112 -4.37 -6.40 -0.83
CA ALA A 112 -4.11 -7.78 -1.26
C ALA A 112 -4.65 -8.82 -0.26
N HIS A 113 -4.56 -8.52 1.04
CA HIS A 113 -5.12 -9.34 2.09
C HIS A 113 -6.66 -9.42 2.01
N LEU A 114 -7.34 -8.27 1.85
CA LEU A 114 -8.79 -8.21 1.65
C LEU A 114 -9.25 -8.97 0.40
N ASP A 115 -8.51 -8.85 -0.70
CA ASP A 115 -8.80 -9.58 -1.93
C ASP A 115 -8.69 -11.10 -1.72
N THR A 116 -7.70 -11.55 -0.95
CA THR A 116 -7.51 -12.96 -0.61
C THR A 116 -8.64 -13.48 0.28
N MET A 117 -9.06 -12.70 1.27
CA MET A 117 -10.23 -13.04 2.10
C MET A 117 -11.51 -13.12 1.28
N SER A 118 -11.73 -12.15 0.38
CA SER A 118 -12.91 -12.09 -0.48
C SER A 118 -13.02 -13.33 -1.37
N LYS A 119 -11.90 -13.76 -2.00
CA LYS A 119 -11.83 -14.96 -2.84
C LYS A 119 -12.10 -16.26 -2.08
N ASN A 120 -11.81 -16.31 -0.78
CA ASN A 120 -11.98 -17.49 0.06
C ASN A 120 -13.32 -17.53 0.81
N THR A 121 -14.23 -16.57 0.56
CA THR A 121 -15.58 -16.61 1.14
C THR A 121 -16.37 -17.73 0.45
N PRO A 122 -16.82 -18.79 1.15
CA PRO A 122 -17.75 -19.74 0.54
C PRO A 122 -19.00 -18.98 0.10
N THR A 123 -19.31 -19.02 -1.19
CA THR A 123 -20.49 -18.38 -1.76
C THR A 123 -21.77 -19.04 -1.23
N TYR A 124 -22.28 -18.53 -0.12
CA TYR A 124 -23.67 -18.79 0.27
C TYR A 124 -24.58 -17.88 -0.55
N ASN A 125 -25.25 -18.46 -1.56
CA ASN A 125 -26.29 -17.78 -2.32
C ASN A 125 -27.43 -17.33 -1.38
N GLN A 126 -27.41 -16.08 -0.92
CA GLN A 126 -28.53 -15.48 -0.21
C GLN A 126 -29.48 -14.88 -1.25
N ASN A 127 -30.52 -15.64 -1.61
CA ASN A 127 -31.62 -15.12 -2.44
C ASN A 127 -32.56 -14.31 -1.53
N ILE A 128 -32.44 -12.98 -1.53
CA ILE A 128 -33.29 -12.11 -0.71
C ILE A 128 -34.57 -11.78 -1.50
N THR A 129 -35.68 -12.42 -1.14
CA THR A 129 -37.01 -12.11 -1.68
C THR A 129 -37.68 -11.03 -0.82
N TYR A 130 -37.91 -9.83 -1.38
CA TYR A 130 -38.67 -8.77 -0.71
C TYR A 130 -40.15 -8.89 -1.06
N ASN A 131 -40.99 -9.14 -0.06
CA ASN A 131 -42.44 -9.16 -0.23
C ASN A 131 -43.02 -7.91 0.43
N VAL A 132 -43.46 -6.93 -0.37
CA VAL A 132 -43.89 -5.61 0.11
C VAL A 132 -45.39 -5.47 -0.14
N ASN A 133 -46.20 -5.44 0.93
CA ASN A 133 -47.65 -5.24 0.85
C ASN A 133 -48.04 -3.93 1.55
N GLY A 134 -48.84 -3.10 0.86
CA GLY A 134 -49.42 -1.87 1.42
C GLY A 134 -49.86 -0.90 0.32
N THR A 135 -51.04 -0.29 0.47
CA THR A 135 -51.57 0.70 -0.48
C THR A 135 -50.67 1.95 -0.48
N ASN A 136 -49.97 2.17 -1.59
CA ASN A 136 -48.98 3.22 -1.87
C ASN A 136 -47.51 2.96 -1.48
N SER A 137 -47.04 1.71 -1.40
CA SER A 137 -45.58 1.48 -1.35
C SER A 137 -44.93 1.75 -2.72
N ARG A 138 -44.13 2.82 -2.83
CA ARG A 138 -43.25 3.08 -3.98
C ARG A 138 -41.80 2.80 -3.58
N VAL A 139 -41.17 1.87 -4.29
CA VAL A 139 -39.74 1.58 -4.15
C VAL A 139 -39.02 2.25 -5.32
N ASN A 140 -38.10 3.18 -5.03
CA ASN A 140 -37.12 3.65 -5.98
C ASN A 140 -35.76 3.07 -5.60
N VAL A 141 -35.33 2.00 -6.28
CA VAL A 141 -33.94 1.54 -6.26
C VAL A 141 -33.30 2.05 -7.54
N ASN A 142 -32.56 3.15 -7.43
CA ASN A 142 -31.68 3.60 -8.52
C ASN A 142 -30.49 4.35 -7.92
N SER A 143 -29.48 3.60 -7.49
CA SER A 143 -28.10 4.08 -7.63
C SER A 143 -27.35 3.06 -8.47
N THR A 144 -27.02 3.46 -9.69
CA THR A 144 -26.07 2.75 -10.53
C THR A 144 -24.69 2.97 -9.92
N ASP A 145 -24.21 2.00 -9.14
CA ASP A 145 -22.80 1.91 -8.79
C ASP A 145 -22.05 1.35 -10.01
N SER A 146 -21.36 2.22 -10.74
CA SER A 146 -20.51 1.85 -11.88
C SER A 146 -19.04 1.70 -11.46
N SER A 147 -18.77 1.22 -10.24
CA SER A 147 -17.41 0.96 -9.77
C SER A 147 -16.98 -0.47 -10.16
N THR A 148 -16.45 -0.63 -11.37
CA THR A 148 -15.76 -1.88 -11.74
C THR A 148 -14.33 -1.86 -11.23
N ASN A 149 -14.08 -2.40 -10.02
CA ASN A 149 -12.73 -2.79 -9.60
C ASN A 149 -12.38 -4.11 -10.28
N VAL A 150 -11.74 -4.04 -11.44
CA VAL A 150 -11.23 -5.26 -12.09
C VAL A 150 -9.83 -5.55 -11.55
N VAL A 151 -9.75 -6.21 -10.40
CA VAL A 151 -8.53 -6.92 -9.97
C VAL A 151 -8.40 -8.15 -10.87
N SER A 152 -7.80 -7.96 -12.03
CA SER A 152 -7.46 -9.07 -12.91
C SER A 152 -6.15 -9.68 -12.43
N SER A 153 -6.23 -10.88 -11.87
CA SER A 153 -5.09 -11.76 -11.63
C SER A 153 -4.52 -12.37 -12.93
N ASP A 154 -4.80 -11.74 -14.08
CA ASP A 154 -4.28 -12.12 -15.38
C ASP A 154 -3.05 -11.28 -15.67
N THR A 155 -1.88 -11.90 -15.61
CA THR A 155 -0.58 -11.29 -15.93
C THR A 155 -0.62 -10.55 -17.27
N THR A 156 -1.29 -11.10 -18.29
CA THR A 156 -1.41 -10.48 -19.60
C THR A 156 -2.17 -9.16 -19.54
N LYS A 157 -3.18 -9.07 -18.67
CA LYS A 157 -3.92 -7.83 -18.45
C LYS A 157 -3.08 -6.78 -17.69
N VAL A 158 -2.30 -7.18 -16.69
CA VAL A 158 -1.40 -6.25 -15.97
C VAL A 158 -0.42 -5.59 -16.93
N PHE A 159 0.19 -6.35 -17.86
CA PHE A 159 1.10 -5.79 -18.86
C PHE A 159 0.38 -4.99 -19.95
N ALA A 160 -0.86 -5.32 -20.30
CA ALA A 160 -1.67 -4.51 -21.19
C ALA A 160 -2.01 -3.14 -20.58
N ASP A 161 -2.44 -3.12 -19.30
CA ASP A 161 -2.76 -1.90 -18.57
C ASP A 161 -1.49 -1.04 -18.35
N LEU A 162 -0.34 -1.68 -18.09
CA LEU A 162 0.96 -0.99 -18.02
C LEU A 162 1.32 -0.28 -19.33
N ARG A 163 1.22 -0.98 -20.47
CA ARG A 163 1.48 -0.38 -21.79
C ARG A 163 0.51 0.75 -22.09
N SER A 164 -0.76 0.63 -21.69
CA SER A 164 -1.76 1.68 -21.85
C SER A 164 -1.40 2.92 -21.02
N ALA A 165 -0.96 2.75 -19.77
CA ALA A 165 -0.51 3.85 -18.92
C ALA A 165 0.73 4.56 -19.51
N ILE A 166 1.70 3.80 -20.04
CA ILE A 166 2.90 4.34 -20.68
C ILE A 166 2.56 5.21 -21.91
N GLN A 167 1.46 4.96 -22.63
CA GLN A 167 1.05 5.82 -23.75
C GLN A 167 0.70 7.25 -23.33
N ASN A 168 0.29 7.44 -22.08
CA ASN A 168 -0.05 8.76 -21.54
C ASN A 168 1.18 9.59 -21.14
N ILE A 169 2.39 9.04 -21.29
CA ILE A 169 3.65 9.78 -21.04
C ILE A 169 3.89 10.74 -22.22
N PRO A 170 4.02 12.06 -21.95
CA PRO A 170 4.22 13.06 -23.00
C PRO A 170 5.54 12.91 -23.75
N ASP A 171 6.60 12.46 -23.07
CA ASP A 171 7.92 12.26 -23.68
C ASP A 171 7.94 11.00 -24.57
N PRO A 172 8.13 11.15 -25.89
CA PRO A 172 8.15 10.03 -26.81
C PRO A 172 9.37 9.11 -26.62
N THR A 173 10.51 9.63 -26.18
CA THR A 173 11.73 8.84 -25.96
C THR A 173 11.58 8.00 -24.68
N ALA A 174 11.11 8.61 -23.59
CA ALA A 174 10.81 7.88 -22.36
C ALA A 174 9.74 6.82 -22.58
N ARG A 175 8.67 7.14 -23.33
CA ARG A 175 7.63 6.18 -23.70
C ARG A 175 8.18 4.97 -24.44
N GLN A 176 9.05 5.18 -25.42
CA GLN A 176 9.62 4.08 -26.20
C GLN A 176 10.52 3.17 -25.33
N ASN A 177 11.32 3.77 -24.45
CA ASN A 177 12.17 3.04 -23.51
C ASN A 177 11.33 2.21 -22.52
N LEU A 178 10.29 2.81 -21.92
CA LEU A 178 9.42 2.15 -20.97
C LEU A 178 8.59 1.03 -21.58
N VAL A 179 8.16 1.16 -22.84
CA VAL A 179 7.51 0.04 -23.55
C VAL A 179 8.49 -1.12 -23.73
N ALA A 180 9.73 -0.86 -24.12
CA ALA A 180 10.74 -1.91 -24.31
C ALA A 180 11.07 -2.62 -22.98
N GLU A 181 11.12 -1.89 -21.88
CA GLU A 181 11.33 -2.44 -20.54
C GLU A 181 10.12 -3.22 -20.04
N ALA A 182 8.89 -2.74 -20.29
CA ALA A 182 7.65 -3.46 -20.00
C ALA A 182 7.58 -4.80 -20.78
N ASP A 183 7.99 -4.81 -22.05
CA ASP A 183 8.10 -6.04 -22.85
C ASP A 183 9.18 -6.99 -22.29
N GLY A 184 10.28 -6.42 -21.80
CA GLY A 184 11.35 -7.17 -21.12
C GLY A 184 10.89 -7.79 -19.81
N LEU A 185 10.07 -7.07 -19.05
CA LEU A 185 9.43 -7.53 -17.83
C LEU A 185 8.47 -8.70 -18.09
N GLU A 186 7.57 -8.56 -19.08
CA GLU A 186 6.62 -9.62 -19.43
C GLU A 186 7.33 -10.91 -19.87
N LYS A 187 8.40 -10.78 -20.66
CA LYS A 187 9.21 -11.95 -21.07
C LYS A 187 9.98 -12.59 -19.91
N ALA A 188 10.38 -11.78 -18.92
CA ALA A 188 11.09 -12.25 -17.75
C ALA A 188 10.16 -12.79 -16.66
N HIS A 189 8.84 -12.60 -16.79
CA HIS A 189 7.83 -13.14 -15.89
C HIS A 189 7.90 -14.68 -15.99
N HIS A 190 8.18 -15.36 -14.86
CA HIS A 190 8.57 -16.79 -14.74
C HIS A 190 10.05 -17.13 -14.96
N SER A 191 10.94 -16.14 -14.99
CA SER A 191 12.39 -16.35 -14.96
C SER A 191 13.01 -15.68 -13.73
N GLY A 192 14.14 -16.22 -13.24
CA GLY A 192 14.89 -15.61 -12.13
C GLY A 192 15.41 -14.18 -12.41
N GLY A 193 15.26 -13.67 -13.63
CA GLY A 193 15.61 -12.30 -14.01
C GLY A 193 14.51 -11.26 -13.79
N PHE A 194 13.32 -11.66 -13.31
CA PHE A 194 12.17 -10.75 -13.19
C PHE A 194 12.45 -9.56 -12.25
N LEU A 195 13.04 -9.81 -11.07
CA LEU A 195 13.38 -8.76 -10.10
C LEU A 195 14.34 -7.71 -10.69
N GLN A 196 15.36 -8.15 -11.41
CA GLN A 196 16.33 -7.26 -12.04
C GLN A 196 15.68 -6.40 -13.14
N LYS A 197 14.74 -6.97 -13.90
CA LYS A 197 13.97 -6.23 -14.92
C LYS A 197 12.98 -5.27 -14.31
N TYR A 198 12.39 -5.62 -13.17
CA TYR A 198 11.52 -4.74 -12.40
C TYR A 198 12.28 -3.54 -11.85
N GLN A 199 13.46 -3.75 -11.25
CA GLN A 199 14.30 -2.66 -10.77
C GLN A 199 14.74 -1.70 -11.89
N ALA A 200 15.12 -2.25 -13.05
CA ALA A 200 15.46 -1.45 -14.22
C ALA A 200 14.28 -0.61 -14.71
N PHE A 201 13.09 -1.22 -14.80
CA PHE A 201 11.87 -0.51 -15.16
C PHE A 201 11.54 0.61 -14.17
N MET A 202 11.62 0.36 -12.86
CA MET A 202 11.33 1.36 -11.83
C MET A 202 12.31 2.54 -11.86
N ALA A 203 13.59 2.30 -12.19
CA ALA A 203 14.58 3.35 -12.36
C ALA A 203 14.22 4.28 -13.53
N SER A 204 13.86 3.71 -14.68
CA SER A 204 13.43 4.46 -15.87
C SER A 204 12.04 5.10 -15.73
N ALA A 205 11.18 4.52 -14.88
CA ALA A 205 9.82 4.99 -14.65
C ALA A 205 9.74 6.12 -13.60
N SER A 206 10.82 6.39 -12.87
CA SER A 206 10.87 7.32 -11.73
C SER A 206 10.29 8.71 -12.03
N ASP A 207 10.67 9.30 -13.17
CA ASP A 207 10.19 10.61 -13.63
C ASP A 207 8.72 10.60 -14.11
N HIS A 208 8.09 9.43 -14.19
CA HIS A 208 6.75 9.22 -14.74
C HIS A 208 5.81 8.47 -13.78
N ILE A 209 6.19 8.33 -12.51
CA ILE A 209 5.41 7.61 -11.50
C ILE A 209 3.99 8.17 -11.33
N THR A 210 3.77 9.47 -11.54
CA THR A 210 2.43 10.07 -11.44
C THR A 210 1.45 9.54 -12.50
N VAL A 211 1.95 9.17 -13.68
CA VAL A 211 1.17 8.57 -14.77
C VAL A 211 1.01 7.06 -14.55
N LEU A 212 2.04 6.42 -13.99
CA LEU A 212 2.09 4.97 -13.81
C LEU A 212 1.48 4.50 -12.47
N GLY A 213 1.21 5.40 -11.54
CA GLY A 213 0.86 5.07 -10.14
C GLY A 213 -0.32 4.12 -9.99
N ALA A 214 -1.31 4.19 -10.88
CA ALA A 214 -2.47 3.29 -10.85
C ALA A 214 -2.15 1.83 -11.19
N VAL A 215 -1.08 1.58 -11.95
CA VAL A 215 -0.69 0.23 -12.41
C VAL A 215 0.48 -0.37 -11.63
N LEU A 216 1.24 0.45 -10.89
CA LEU A 216 2.39 -0.01 -10.09
C LEU A 216 2.04 -1.08 -9.05
N PRO A 217 0.92 -1.00 -8.29
CA PRO A 217 0.60 -2.04 -7.30
C PRO A 217 0.37 -3.42 -7.92
N ALA A 218 -0.30 -3.46 -9.08
CA ALA A 218 -0.53 -4.71 -9.82
C ALA A 218 0.77 -5.28 -10.38
N LEU A 219 1.67 -4.42 -10.88
CA LEU A 219 2.99 -4.82 -11.37
C LEU A 219 3.89 -5.36 -10.23
N ALA A 220 3.90 -4.69 -9.08
CA ALA A 220 4.64 -5.13 -7.90
C ALA A 220 4.10 -6.48 -7.37
N GLY A 221 2.79 -6.70 -7.45
CA GLY A 221 2.16 -7.99 -7.11
C GLY A 221 2.75 -9.18 -7.88
N LEU A 222 3.24 -8.97 -9.11
CA LEU A 222 3.88 -10.03 -9.90
C LEU A 222 5.24 -10.48 -9.33
N LEU A 223 5.90 -9.67 -8.49
CA LEU A 223 7.15 -10.07 -7.81
C LEU A 223 6.92 -11.25 -6.86
N SER A 224 5.77 -11.27 -6.18
CA SER A 224 5.39 -12.35 -5.25
C SER A 224 5.05 -13.66 -5.98
N THR A 225 4.64 -13.58 -7.24
CA THR A 225 4.26 -14.74 -8.08
C THR A 225 5.44 -15.29 -8.89
N ALA A 226 6.47 -14.48 -9.15
CA ALA A 226 7.67 -14.85 -9.90
C ALA A 226 8.75 -15.55 -9.06
N ALA A 227 8.60 -15.60 -7.73
CA ALA A 227 9.52 -16.24 -6.81
C ALA A 227 9.22 -17.75 -6.65
N PHE A 228 9.50 -18.55 -7.69
CA PHE A 228 9.61 -20.02 -7.59
C PHE A 228 10.66 -20.55 -8.57
#